data_AF-I0SM53-F1
#
_entry.id   AF-I0SM53-F1
#
_cell.length_a   1.000
_cell.length_b   1.000
_cell.length_c   1.000
_cell.angle_alpha   90.00
_cell.angle_beta   90.00
_cell.angle_gamma   90.00
#
_symmetry.space_group_name_H-M   'P 1'
#
loop_
_entity.id
_entity.type
_entity.pdbx_description
1 polymer ?
#
loop_
_entity_poly.entity_id
_entity_poly.type
_entity_poly.pdbx_seq_one_letter_code
_entity_poly.pdbx_strand_id
1 'polypeptide(L)'
;MNDTHLILPIKNFINDSYCRDISNKVKSSQKIKREKGDFISAFAPYGYKKSEENKNKLVIDEQAAPNIKNIFDMKLLGYSSKAIADELNHLGVLTPRKYKESQGFKCNGFQNIKGGNWTAKAVNRIIENEVYIGNTLQGKSITLNYKNKKQIEKEKEDWIKVENTHEAIISKEIFAIANTMLKRDLNNSRGKDKIDIFTGMLFCKECGSSLIRRTVKYKEREEVFYICSKYNKEKSCSRHSIKEETLIKAVSKIIKSYIEFNEKLYSKVQLIDIDKNLKDNQLPILKREKAMTEELLSSLYLDLKEDVISKEEYQLFRKNYTEKLTKLDESIEYRLKKQEDTKGKIDKNKSWIIDINRYKNLSEIDRLSVVLLIDKIFISEDKTIDVRFNHAEELSLLEEMTKADRTELKNNIAIKKSIVTNRRLKATPTVTVMNKSLVSAESEVCYG
;
A
#
# COMPACT_ATOMS: atom_id res chain seq x y z
N MET A 1 -15.65 -46.96 52.95
CA MET A 1 -15.71 -46.40 51.59
C MET A 1 -14.45 -45.56 51.42
N ASN A 2 -13.62 -45.89 50.44
CA ASN A 2 -12.25 -45.36 50.34
C ASN A 2 -12.27 -43.90 49.84
N ASP A 3 -11.91 -42.94 50.71
CA ASP A 3 -11.82 -41.49 50.39
C ASP A 3 -10.92 -41.19 49.17
N THR A 4 -9.99 -42.10 48.86
CA THR A 4 -9.13 -42.07 47.67
C THR A 4 -9.92 -42.04 46.35
N HIS A 5 -11.13 -42.62 46.30
CA HIS A 5 -11.93 -42.70 45.07
C HIS A 5 -12.55 -41.35 44.66
N LEU A 6 -12.75 -40.43 45.61
CA LEU A 6 -13.26 -39.08 45.36
C LEU A 6 -12.13 -38.05 45.22
N ILE A 7 -11.03 -38.24 45.97
CA ILE A 7 -9.87 -37.35 45.94
C ILE A 7 -9.19 -37.34 44.56
N LEU A 8 -9.10 -38.49 43.88
CA LEU A 8 -8.41 -38.60 42.60
C LEU A 8 -9.12 -37.81 41.47
N PRO A 9 -10.44 -37.93 41.25
CA PRO A 9 -11.17 -37.08 40.31
C PRO A 9 -11.02 -35.58 40.59
N ILE A 10 -11.08 -35.18 41.86
CA ILE A 10 -10.95 -33.76 42.25
C ILE A 10 -9.54 -33.24 41.94
N LYS A 11 -8.48 -34.00 42.28
CA LYS A 11 -7.10 -33.64 41.94
C LYS A 11 -6.91 -33.56 40.42
N ASN A 12 -7.47 -34.50 39.67
CA ASN A 12 -7.41 -34.49 38.21
C ASN A 12 -8.13 -33.27 37.63
N PHE A 13 -9.28 -32.89 38.17
CA PHE A 13 -10.01 -31.69 37.75
C PHE A 13 -9.21 -30.41 38.02
N ILE A 14 -8.63 -30.27 39.22
CA ILE A 14 -7.80 -29.11 39.58
C ILE A 14 -6.57 -29.03 38.67
N ASN A 15 -5.87 -30.15 38.45
CA ASN A 15 -4.72 -30.22 37.56
C ASN A 15 -5.11 -29.85 36.11
N ASP A 16 -6.27 -30.30 35.65
CA ASP A 16 -6.77 -30.00 34.31
C ASP A 16 -7.13 -28.53 34.13
N SER A 17 -7.77 -27.93 35.14
CA SER A 17 -8.06 -26.49 35.17
C SER A 17 -6.77 -25.67 35.16
N TYR A 18 -5.79 -26.05 35.97
CA TYR A 18 -4.49 -25.38 36.00
C TYR A 18 -3.77 -25.45 34.65
N CYS A 19 -3.74 -26.62 34.01
CA CYS A 19 -3.15 -26.79 32.68
C CYS A 19 -3.84 -25.90 31.63
N ARG A 20 -5.18 -25.79 31.70
CA ARG A 20 -5.97 -24.94 30.80
C ARG A 20 -5.65 -23.47 30.99
N ASP A 21 -5.58 -23.01 32.24
CA ASP A 21 -5.29 -21.61 32.56
C ASP A 21 -3.88 -21.19 32.13
N ILE A 22 -2.88 -22.04 32.39
CA ILE A 22 -1.51 -21.80 31.92
C ILE A 22 -1.46 -21.75 30.40
N SER A 23 -2.12 -22.69 29.71
CA SER A 23 -2.22 -22.67 28.25
C SER A 23 -2.84 -21.36 27.75
N ASN A 24 -3.93 -20.90 28.36
CA ASN A 24 -4.58 -19.65 27.99
C ASN A 24 -3.68 -18.44 28.24
N LYS A 25 -3.00 -18.37 29.39
CA LYS A 25 -2.04 -17.30 29.72
C LYS A 25 -0.88 -17.25 28.71
N VAL A 26 -0.32 -18.41 28.34
CA VAL A 26 0.74 -18.49 27.33
C VAL A 26 0.24 -18.03 25.96
N LYS A 27 -0.95 -18.45 25.54
CA LYS A 27 -1.57 -18.00 24.28
C LYS A 27 -1.78 -16.48 24.26
N SER A 28 -2.30 -15.91 25.35
CA SER A 28 -2.51 -14.46 25.49
C SER A 28 -1.19 -13.69 25.48
N SER A 29 -0.17 -14.16 26.21
CA SER A 29 1.17 -13.55 26.20
C SER A 29 1.78 -13.56 24.79
N GLN A 30 1.67 -14.68 24.07
CA GLN A 30 2.12 -14.77 22.67
C GLN A 30 1.29 -13.91 21.72
N LYS A 31 0.01 -13.69 22.00
CA LYS A 31 -0.85 -12.80 21.20
C LYS A 31 -0.39 -11.34 21.35
N ILE A 32 -0.20 -10.86 22.58
CA ILE A 32 0.30 -9.51 22.87
C ILE A 32 1.64 -9.25 22.18
N LYS A 33 2.58 -10.21 22.27
CA LYS A 33 3.87 -10.10 21.57
C LYS A 33 3.72 -9.99 20.05
N ARG A 34 2.81 -10.78 19.46
CA ARG A 34 2.54 -10.72 18.00
C ARG A 34 1.97 -9.36 17.60
N GLU A 35 1.01 -8.84 18.36
CA GLU A 35 0.39 -7.53 18.13
C GLU A 35 1.38 -6.38 18.29
N LYS A 36 2.35 -6.52 19.19
CA LYS A 36 3.47 -5.59 19.34
C LYS A 36 4.48 -5.65 18.18
N GLY A 37 4.44 -6.68 17.34
CA GLY A 37 5.40 -6.90 16.25
C GLY A 37 6.67 -7.65 16.66
N ASP A 38 6.75 -8.18 17.90
CA ASP A 38 7.86 -8.99 18.37
C ASP A 38 7.93 -10.31 17.59
N PHE A 39 9.11 -10.68 17.07
CA PHE A 39 9.31 -11.91 16.32
C PHE A 39 9.48 -13.12 17.24
N ILE A 40 8.40 -13.90 17.43
CA ILE A 40 8.34 -14.99 18.43
C ILE A 40 8.93 -16.30 17.91
N SER A 41 8.99 -16.50 16.59
CA SER A 41 9.45 -17.77 15.99
C SER A 41 10.85 -18.13 16.48
N ALA A 42 11.07 -19.43 16.68
CA ALA A 42 12.36 -19.96 17.14
C ALA A 42 13.49 -19.66 16.15
N PHE A 43 13.17 -19.57 14.85
CA PHE A 43 14.14 -19.40 13.79
C PHE A 43 13.82 -18.17 12.95
N ALA A 44 14.85 -17.39 12.64
CA ALA A 44 14.76 -16.26 11.74
C ALA A 44 14.54 -16.75 10.29
N PRO A 45 13.82 -15.98 9.45
CA PRO A 45 13.71 -16.25 8.03
C PRO A 45 15.07 -16.08 7.34
N TYR A 46 15.26 -16.76 6.20
CA TYR A 46 16.48 -16.64 5.40
C TYR A 46 16.71 -15.19 4.96
N GLY A 47 17.94 -14.68 5.12
CA GLY A 47 18.27 -13.26 4.91
C GLY A 47 18.26 -12.41 6.19
N TYR A 48 17.75 -12.94 7.30
CA TYR A 48 17.76 -12.27 8.60
C TYR A 48 18.34 -13.18 9.69
N LYS A 49 18.86 -12.53 10.74
CA LYS A 49 19.26 -13.16 12.01
C LYS A 49 18.50 -12.51 13.17
N LYS A 50 18.42 -13.21 14.31
CA LYS A 50 17.89 -12.59 15.54
C LYS A 50 18.96 -11.67 16.12
N SER A 51 18.55 -10.51 16.63
CA SER A 51 19.45 -9.62 17.36
C SER A 51 19.98 -10.30 18.63
N GLU A 52 21.25 -10.05 18.94
CA GLU A 52 21.91 -10.53 20.16
C GLU A 52 21.34 -9.83 21.41
N GLU A 53 21.03 -8.54 21.30
CA GLU A 53 20.42 -7.72 22.36
C GLU A 53 18.96 -8.09 22.60
N ASN A 54 18.19 -8.30 21.53
CA ASN A 54 16.79 -8.66 21.60
C ASN A 54 16.46 -9.84 20.69
N LYS A 55 16.27 -11.01 21.30
CA LYS A 55 15.90 -12.26 20.61
C LYS A 55 14.56 -12.20 19.87
N ASN A 56 13.74 -11.18 20.10
CA ASN A 56 12.48 -10.96 19.39
C ASN A 56 12.59 -9.91 18.27
N LYS A 57 13.78 -9.39 17.97
CA LYS A 57 14.02 -8.46 16.87
C LYS A 57 14.81 -9.13 15.75
N LEU A 58 14.42 -8.91 14.51
CA LEU A 58 15.15 -9.34 13.33
C LEU A 58 16.14 -8.25 12.91
N VAL A 59 17.35 -8.67 12.53
CA VAL A 59 18.38 -7.82 11.93
C VAL A 59 18.88 -8.49 10.65
N ILE A 60 19.36 -7.69 9.71
CA ILE A 60 19.81 -8.19 8.40
C ILE A 60 21.00 -9.14 8.59
N ASP A 61 20.96 -10.26 7.89
CA ASP A 61 22.09 -11.17 7.77
C ASP A 61 22.90 -10.79 6.52
N GLU A 62 24.08 -10.21 6.72
CA GLU A 62 24.96 -9.74 5.64
C GLU A 62 25.36 -10.83 4.64
N GLN A 63 25.41 -12.10 5.07
CA GLN A 63 25.78 -13.21 4.18
C GLN A 63 24.62 -13.69 3.33
N ALA A 64 23.41 -13.74 3.89
CA ALA A 64 22.23 -14.30 3.23
C ALA A 64 21.36 -13.24 2.52
N ALA A 65 21.35 -11.99 2.99
CA ALA A 65 20.54 -10.92 2.42
C ALA A 65 20.87 -10.59 0.95
N PRO A 66 22.14 -10.61 0.48
CA PRO A 66 22.46 -10.42 -0.93
C PRO A 66 21.77 -11.45 -1.85
N ASN A 67 21.62 -12.70 -1.38
CA ASN A 67 20.93 -13.74 -2.15
C ASN A 67 19.44 -13.43 -2.32
N ILE A 68 18.81 -12.81 -1.31
CA ILE A 68 17.43 -12.33 -1.42
C ILE A 68 17.34 -11.24 -2.49
N LYS A 69 18.20 -10.21 -2.42
CA LYS A 69 18.23 -9.13 -3.42
C LYS A 69 18.39 -9.69 -4.83
N ASN A 70 19.36 -10.59 -5.02
CA ASN A 70 19.60 -11.24 -6.31
C ASN A 70 18.38 -12.06 -6.81
N ILE A 71 17.63 -12.73 -5.92
CA ILE A 71 16.37 -13.41 -6.29
C ILE A 71 15.33 -12.42 -6.85
N PHE A 72 15.14 -11.28 -6.18
CA PHE A 72 14.22 -10.25 -6.65
C PHE A 72 14.71 -9.62 -7.96
N ASP A 73 16.01 -9.31 -8.06
CA ASP A 73 16.62 -8.74 -9.26
C ASP A 73 16.47 -9.68 -10.47
N MET A 74 16.82 -10.96 -10.32
CA MET A 74 16.60 -11.98 -11.36
C MET A 74 15.12 -12.07 -11.76
N LYS A 75 14.19 -11.95 -10.80
CA LYS A 75 12.76 -11.99 -11.11
C LYS A 75 12.33 -10.78 -11.95
N LEU A 76 12.81 -9.57 -11.62
CA LEU A 76 12.56 -8.36 -12.41
C LEU A 76 13.18 -8.47 -13.81
N LEU A 77 14.40 -9.03 -13.90
CA LEU A 77 15.06 -9.39 -15.16
C LEU A 77 14.32 -10.47 -15.96
N GLY A 78 13.24 -11.04 -15.44
CA GLY A 78 12.31 -11.92 -16.19
C GLY A 78 12.66 -13.40 -16.14
N TYR A 79 13.57 -13.80 -15.26
CA TYR A 79 13.83 -15.21 -15.01
C TYR A 79 12.56 -15.87 -14.44
N SER A 80 12.26 -17.06 -14.93
CA SER A 80 11.21 -17.89 -14.31
C SER A 80 11.68 -18.39 -12.95
N SER A 81 10.76 -18.69 -12.04
CA SER A 81 11.14 -19.20 -10.72
C SER A 81 11.98 -20.49 -10.78
N LYS A 82 11.82 -21.28 -11.85
CA LYS A 82 12.65 -22.46 -12.12
C LYS A 82 14.06 -22.07 -12.58
N ALA A 83 14.18 -21.11 -13.50
CA ALA A 83 15.47 -20.60 -13.94
C ALA A 83 16.26 -19.97 -12.79
N ILE A 84 15.60 -19.20 -11.91
CA ILE A 84 16.20 -18.65 -10.68
C ILE A 84 16.72 -19.78 -9.79
N ALA A 85 15.90 -20.81 -9.56
CA ALA A 85 16.31 -21.95 -8.73
C ALA A 85 17.53 -22.69 -9.33
N ASP A 86 17.54 -22.90 -10.65
CA ASP A 86 18.66 -23.56 -11.33
C ASP A 86 19.94 -22.72 -11.31
N GLU A 87 19.82 -21.40 -11.42
CA GLU A 87 20.95 -20.48 -11.32
C GLU A 87 21.53 -20.45 -9.89
N LEU A 88 20.69 -20.37 -8.86
CA LEU A 88 21.14 -20.44 -7.47
C LEU A 88 21.84 -21.77 -7.15
N ASN A 89 21.35 -22.88 -7.73
CA ASN A 89 21.99 -24.19 -7.59
C ASN A 89 23.34 -24.23 -8.31
N HIS A 90 23.45 -23.64 -9.50
CA HIS A 90 24.70 -23.55 -10.26
C HIS A 90 25.76 -22.72 -9.52
N LEU A 91 25.35 -21.60 -8.92
CA LEU A 91 26.20 -20.75 -8.08
C LEU A 91 26.54 -21.37 -6.72
N GLY A 92 26.01 -22.56 -6.39
CA GLY A 92 26.26 -23.23 -5.12
C GLY A 92 25.62 -22.54 -3.90
N VAL A 93 24.62 -21.67 -4.11
CA VAL A 93 23.96 -20.94 -3.01
C VAL A 93 23.19 -21.90 -2.12
N LEU A 94 23.51 -21.89 -0.83
CA LEU A 94 22.85 -22.75 0.15
C LEU A 94 21.36 -22.40 0.25
N THR A 95 20.50 -23.43 0.26
CA THR A 95 19.07 -23.25 0.51
C THR A 95 18.81 -22.79 1.95
N PRO A 96 17.66 -22.16 2.25
CA PRO A 96 17.33 -21.70 3.61
C PRO A 96 17.53 -22.75 4.71
N ARG A 97 17.21 -24.01 4.41
CA ARG A 97 17.42 -25.14 5.33
C ARG A 97 18.90 -25.48 5.49
N LYS A 98 19.65 -25.64 4.39
CA LYS A 98 21.08 -25.96 4.44
C LYS A 98 21.89 -24.86 5.10
N TYR A 99 21.58 -23.61 4.80
CA TYR A 99 22.19 -22.45 5.47
C TYR A 99 21.93 -22.49 6.98
N LYS A 100 20.71 -22.83 7.39
CA LYS A 100 20.39 -23.00 8.80
C LYS A 100 21.14 -24.17 9.45
N GLU A 101 21.33 -25.29 8.73
CA GLU A 101 22.12 -26.43 9.20
C GLU A 101 23.61 -26.08 9.33
N SER A 102 24.18 -25.29 8.41
CA SER A 102 25.57 -24.81 8.49
C SER A 102 25.82 -23.85 9.66
N GLN A 103 24.76 -23.19 10.15
CA GLN A 103 24.79 -22.36 11.36
C GLN A 103 24.61 -23.18 12.66
N GLY A 104 24.64 -24.52 12.59
CA GLY A 104 24.59 -25.42 13.74
C GLY A 104 23.19 -25.73 14.28
N PHE A 105 22.12 -25.29 13.61
CA PHE A 105 20.76 -25.59 14.05
C PHE A 105 20.30 -26.98 13.59
N LYS A 106 19.76 -27.78 14.53
CA LYS A 106 19.16 -29.08 14.23
C LYS A 106 17.82 -28.91 13.50
N CYS A 107 17.80 -29.21 12.20
CA CYS A 107 16.60 -29.21 11.38
C CYS A 107 15.97 -30.61 11.32
N ASN A 108 15.23 -30.98 12.37
CA ASN A 108 14.53 -32.27 12.43
C ASN A 108 13.21 -32.19 11.63
N GLY A 109 13.04 -33.02 10.60
CA GLY A 109 11.83 -33.10 9.78
C GLY A 109 12.00 -34.01 8.55
N PHE A 110 10.89 -34.33 7.87
CA PHE A 110 10.89 -35.15 6.64
C PHE A 110 11.98 -34.65 5.67
N GLN A 111 12.91 -35.54 5.35
CA GLN A 111 14.00 -35.27 4.43
C GLN A 111 13.41 -35.30 3.01
N ASN A 112 13.60 -34.24 2.23
CA ASN A 112 13.40 -34.38 0.79
C ASN A 112 14.48 -35.33 0.31
N ILE A 113 14.06 -36.49 -0.21
CA ILE A 113 14.92 -37.59 -0.68
C ILE A 113 15.90 -37.15 -1.80
N LYS A 114 15.77 -35.91 -2.33
CA LYS A 114 16.62 -35.36 -3.41
C LYS A 114 17.34 -34.06 -2.99
N GLY A 115 18.55 -34.20 -2.43
CA GLY A 115 19.66 -33.24 -2.57
C GLY A 115 19.56 -31.84 -1.91
N GLY A 116 18.40 -31.41 -1.41
CA GLY A 116 18.26 -30.12 -0.71
C GLY A 116 18.59 -28.88 -1.56
N ASN A 117 18.36 -28.98 -2.88
CA ASN A 117 18.58 -27.93 -3.87
C ASN A 117 17.42 -26.92 -3.88
N TRP A 118 17.67 -25.73 -4.43
CA TRP A 118 16.64 -24.73 -4.71
C TRP A 118 15.62 -25.31 -5.68
N THR A 119 14.34 -25.02 -5.39
CA THR A 119 13.20 -25.39 -6.23
C THR A 119 12.40 -24.14 -6.56
N ALA A 120 11.66 -24.15 -7.66
CA ALA A 120 10.79 -23.04 -8.03
C ALA A 120 9.82 -22.66 -6.90
N LYS A 121 9.27 -23.66 -6.18
CA LYS A 121 8.41 -23.44 -5.02
C LYS A 121 9.13 -22.75 -3.86
N ALA A 122 10.42 -23.05 -3.64
CA ALA A 122 11.20 -22.36 -2.62
C ALA A 122 11.45 -20.89 -2.99
N VAL A 123 11.72 -20.60 -4.26
CA VAL A 123 11.88 -19.23 -4.78
C VAL A 123 10.56 -18.44 -4.65
N ASN A 124 9.43 -19.01 -5.05
CA ASN A 124 8.11 -18.36 -4.92
C ASN A 124 7.82 -17.96 -3.46
N ARG A 125 8.12 -18.86 -2.51
CA ARG A 125 7.96 -18.58 -1.07
C ARG A 125 8.82 -17.43 -0.58
N ILE A 126 9.97 -17.16 -1.20
CA ILE A 126 10.80 -15.99 -0.89
C ILE A 126 10.14 -14.73 -1.44
N ILE A 127 9.77 -14.73 -2.72
CA ILE A 127 9.17 -13.58 -3.40
C ILE A 127 7.84 -13.14 -2.77
N GLU A 128 7.01 -14.09 -2.32
CA GLU A 128 5.70 -13.81 -1.71
C GLU A 128 5.77 -13.38 -0.23
N ASN A 129 6.93 -13.48 0.42
CA ASN A 129 7.04 -13.28 1.86
C ASN A 129 7.25 -11.82 2.23
N GLU A 130 6.25 -11.19 2.86
CA GLU A 130 6.31 -9.79 3.28
C GLU A 130 7.39 -9.47 4.33
N VAL A 131 8.07 -10.48 4.90
CA VAL A 131 9.19 -10.21 5.80
C VAL A 131 10.32 -9.43 5.12
N TYR A 132 10.46 -9.57 3.80
CA TYR A 132 11.51 -8.86 3.06
C TYR A 132 11.23 -7.36 2.89
N ILE A 133 10.00 -6.91 3.14
CA ILE A 133 9.60 -5.50 3.17
C ILE A 133 9.49 -4.93 4.58
N GLY A 134 10.01 -5.63 5.60
CA GLY A 134 10.02 -5.19 6.99
C GLY A 134 8.73 -5.51 7.76
N ASN A 135 7.80 -6.27 7.18
CA ASN A 135 6.54 -6.63 7.84
C ASN A 135 6.68 -7.97 8.59
N THR A 136 6.02 -8.11 9.73
CA THR A 136 5.96 -9.38 10.46
C THR A 136 4.56 -9.98 10.38
N LEU A 137 4.46 -11.16 9.76
CA LEU A 137 3.24 -11.95 9.64
C LEU A 137 3.29 -13.14 10.60
N GLN A 138 2.45 -13.13 11.63
CA GLN A 138 2.41 -14.17 12.66
C GLN A 138 0.99 -14.66 12.96
N GLY A 139 0.89 -15.81 13.64
CA GLY A 139 -0.40 -16.38 14.02
C GLY A 139 -1.13 -17.15 12.91
N LYS A 140 -0.39 -17.65 11.90
CA LYS A 140 -0.94 -18.39 10.75
C LYS A 140 -1.66 -19.70 11.12
N SER A 141 -1.37 -20.27 12.28
CA SER A 141 -2.04 -21.47 12.77
C SER A 141 -2.41 -21.33 14.24
N ILE A 142 -3.42 -22.10 14.65
CA ILE A 142 -3.88 -22.21 16.04
C ILE A 142 -3.92 -23.66 16.47
N THR A 143 -3.53 -23.93 17.72
CA THR A 143 -3.75 -25.24 18.35
C THR A 143 -5.08 -25.23 19.07
N LEU A 144 -5.98 -26.14 18.69
CA LEU A 144 -7.38 -26.22 19.16
C LEU A 144 -7.49 -26.20 20.68
N ASN A 145 -6.77 -27.09 21.36
CA ASN A 145 -6.85 -27.24 22.80
C ASN A 145 -5.48 -27.69 23.37
N TYR A 146 -5.19 -27.44 24.65
CA TYR A 146 -3.94 -27.89 25.29
C TYR A 146 -3.81 -29.42 25.30
N LYS A 147 -4.94 -30.15 25.29
CA LYS A 147 -4.97 -31.61 25.18
C LYS A 147 -4.76 -32.12 23.75
N ASN A 148 -5.22 -31.36 22.76
CA ASN A 148 -5.15 -31.76 21.36
C ASN A 148 -4.16 -30.88 20.61
N LYS A 149 -2.97 -31.43 20.35
CA LYS A 149 -1.88 -30.76 19.63
C LYS A 149 -2.13 -30.54 18.14
N LYS A 150 -3.32 -30.92 17.63
CA LYS A 150 -3.71 -30.65 16.24
C LYS A 150 -3.72 -29.13 15.99
N GLN A 151 -2.97 -28.73 14.98
CA GLN A 151 -2.92 -27.35 14.49
C GLN A 151 -3.87 -27.19 13.30
N ILE A 152 -4.59 -26.07 13.27
CA ILE A 152 -5.45 -25.66 12.17
C ILE A 152 -4.86 -24.36 11.61
N GLU A 153 -4.78 -24.27 10.29
CA GLU A 153 -4.38 -23.05 9.59
C GLU A 153 -5.52 -22.04 9.63
N LYS A 154 -5.18 -20.78 9.85
CA LYS A 154 -6.14 -19.68 9.83
C LYS A 154 -6.21 -19.07 8.44
N GLU A 155 -7.38 -18.53 8.12
CA GLU A 155 -7.56 -17.65 6.97
C GLU A 155 -6.63 -16.44 7.05
N LYS A 156 -6.26 -15.88 5.89
CA LYS A 156 -5.23 -14.85 5.79
C LYS A 156 -5.63 -13.56 6.48
N GLU A 157 -6.92 -13.29 6.57
CA GLU A 157 -7.54 -12.13 7.20
C GLU A 157 -7.35 -12.13 8.73
N ASP A 158 -7.24 -13.33 9.32
CA ASP A 158 -7.02 -13.52 10.76
C ASP A 158 -5.53 -13.51 11.15
N TRP A 159 -4.63 -13.31 10.18
CA TRP A 159 -3.20 -13.24 10.45
C TRP A 159 -2.86 -11.89 11.08
N ILE A 160 -2.00 -11.92 12.10
CA ILE A 160 -1.52 -10.69 12.74
C ILE A 160 -0.41 -10.14 11.86
N LYS A 161 -0.72 -9.06 11.14
CA LYS A 161 0.22 -8.29 10.32
C LYS A 161 0.61 -7.03 11.07
N VAL A 162 1.90 -6.90 11.38
CA VAL A 162 2.48 -5.67 11.92
C VAL A 162 3.51 -5.15 10.93
N GLU A 163 3.34 -3.90 10.49
CA GLU A 163 4.22 -3.28 9.50
C GLU A 163 5.48 -2.68 10.13
N ASN A 164 6.55 -2.59 9.34
CA ASN A 164 7.80 -1.89 9.67
C ASN A 164 8.42 -2.31 11.02
N THR A 165 8.41 -3.60 11.35
CA THR A 165 8.97 -4.10 12.62
C THR A 165 10.49 -4.23 12.61
N HIS A 166 11.09 -4.29 11.43
CA HIS A 166 12.53 -4.44 11.21
C HIS A 166 12.93 -3.80 9.88
N GLU A 167 14.24 -3.66 9.68
CA GLU A 167 14.80 -3.10 8.45
C GLU A 167 14.47 -3.99 7.25
N ALA A 168 13.96 -3.38 6.18
CA ALA A 168 13.55 -4.06 4.96
C ALA A 168 14.77 -4.33 4.06
N ILE A 169 14.87 -5.56 3.54
CA ILE A 169 15.88 -5.90 2.52
C ILE A 169 15.48 -5.37 1.13
N ILE A 170 14.18 -5.33 0.85
CA ILE A 170 13.58 -4.96 -0.43
C ILE A 170 12.54 -3.86 -0.21
N SER A 171 12.42 -2.91 -1.15
CA SER A 171 11.38 -1.88 -1.09
C SER A 171 9.98 -2.47 -1.31
N LYS A 172 8.95 -1.83 -0.72
CA LYS A 172 7.55 -2.24 -0.90
C LYS A 172 7.14 -2.28 -2.39
N GLU A 173 7.70 -1.37 -3.18
CA GLU A 173 7.45 -1.26 -4.64
C GLU A 173 8.04 -2.45 -5.41
N ILE A 174 9.33 -2.75 -5.22
CA ILE A 174 9.99 -3.89 -5.87
C ILE A 174 9.26 -5.19 -5.51
N PHE A 175 8.88 -5.35 -4.25
CA PHE A 175 8.12 -6.50 -3.78
C PHE A 175 6.77 -6.64 -4.50
N ALA A 176 6.00 -5.55 -4.62
CA ALA A 176 4.71 -5.56 -5.28
C ALA A 176 4.84 -5.91 -6.78
N ILE A 177 5.84 -5.34 -7.45
CA ILE A 177 6.11 -5.59 -8.87
C ILE A 177 6.57 -7.04 -9.09
N ALA A 178 7.50 -7.52 -8.27
CA ALA A 178 7.98 -8.91 -8.36
C ALA A 178 6.85 -9.93 -8.14
N ASN A 179 5.94 -9.68 -7.18
CA ASN A 179 4.75 -10.52 -6.97
C ASN A 179 3.77 -10.47 -8.14
N THR A 180 3.59 -9.30 -8.74
CA THR A 180 2.77 -9.14 -9.94
C THR A 180 3.36 -9.93 -11.10
N MET A 181 4.67 -9.86 -11.31
CA MET A 181 5.37 -10.64 -12.33
C MET A 181 5.38 -12.15 -12.02
N LEU A 182 5.38 -12.54 -10.74
CA LEU A 182 5.26 -13.94 -10.34
C LEU A 182 3.91 -14.54 -10.74
N LYS A 183 2.80 -13.81 -10.55
CA LYS A 183 1.45 -14.25 -10.98
C LYS A 183 1.33 -14.42 -12.49
N ARG A 184 2.17 -13.74 -13.25
CA ARG A 184 2.21 -13.75 -14.72
C ARG A 184 3.23 -14.73 -15.29
N ASP A 185 3.99 -15.40 -14.43
CA ASP A 185 5.00 -16.40 -14.78
C ASP A 185 4.31 -17.70 -15.23
N LEU A 186 3.60 -17.63 -16.35
CA LEU A 186 2.93 -18.77 -16.97
C LEU A 186 3.97 -19.58 -17.74
N ASN A 187 4.75 -20.38 -17.01
CA ASN A 187 5.64 -21.43 -17.52
C ASN A 187 6.34 -21.06 -18.85
N ASN A 188 7.37 -20.21 -18.77
CA ASN A 188 8.35 -20.11 -19.84
C ASN A 188 9.15 -21.42 -19.92
N SER A 189 8.61 -22.42 -20.63
CA SER A 189 9.27 -23.69 -20.91
C SER A 189 10.43 -23.57 -21.91
N ARG A 190 10.90 -22.35 -22.24
CA ARG A 190 11.98 -22.14 -23.19
C ARG A 190 13.15 -21.50 -22.47
N GLY A 191 14.29 -22.18 -22.56
CA GLY A 191 15.47 -22.02 -21.73
C GLY A 191 16.16 -20.66 -21.79
N LYS A 192 17.29 -20.63 -21.07
CA LYS A 192 18.09 -19.48 -20.61
C LYS A 192 18.43 -18.38 -21.63
N ASP A 193 18.32 -18.59 -22.93
CA ASP A 193 19.21 -17.86 -23.83
C ASP A 193 18.75 -16.48 -24.31
N LYS A 194 17.46 -16.11 -24.24
CA LYS A 194 17.03 -14.70 -24.45
C LYS A 194 15.76 -14.38 -23.67
N ILE A 195 15.92 -13.70 -22.54
CA ILE A 195 14.78 -13.12 -21.83
C ILE A 195 14.34 -11.87 -22.57
N ASP A 196 13.09 -11.87 -22.99
CA ASP A 196 12.48 -10.80 -23.76
C ASP A 196 12.13 -9.61 -22.87
N ILE A 197 12.35 -8.37 -23.33
CA ILE A 197 12.11 -7.12 -22.57
C ILE A 197 10.66 -7.02 -22.07
N PHE A 198 9.70 -7.54 -22.82
CA PHE A 198 8.27 -7.44 -22.52
C PHE A 198 7.66 -8.71 -21.90
N THR A 199 8.49 -9.70 -21.52
CA THR A 199 8.04 -10.96 -20.91
C THR A 199 7.10 -10.68 -19.73
N GLY A 200 5.87 -11.22 -19.81
CA GLY A 200 4.84 -11.10 -18.77
C GLY A 200 4.03 -9.79 -18.80
N MET A 201 4.23 -8.91 -19.79
CA MET A 201 3.56 -7.60 -19.84
C MET A 201 2.65 -7.42 -21.07
N LEU A 202 2.73 -8.28 -22.09
CA LEU A 202 1.95 -8.14 -23.33
C LEU A 202 0.60 -8.86 -23.28
N PHE A 203 -0.47 -8.12 -23.59
CA PHE A 203 -1.85 -8.59 -23.61
C PHE A 203 -2.59 -8.12 -24.86
N CYS A 204 -3.53 -8.92 -25.34
CA CYS A 204 -4.40 -8.56 -26.44
C CYS A 204 -5.55 -7.70 -25.91
N LYS A 205 -5.84 -6.58 -26.58
CA LYS A 205 -6.90 -5.64 -26.16
C LYS A 205 -8.30 -6.24 -26.32
N GLU A 206 -8.51 -7.08 -27.33
CA GLU A 206 -9.81 -7.66 -27.68
C GLU A 206 -10.18 -8.85 -26.78
N CYS A 207 -9.25 -9.79 -26.56
CA CYS A 207 -9.53 -11.02 -25.81
C CYS A 207 -8.89 -11.10 -24.42
N GLY A 208 -8.08 -10.09 -24.04
CA GLY A 208 -7.39 -10.03 -22.74
C GLY A 208 -6.29 -11.08 -22.52
N SER A 209 -6.07 -11.98 -23.49
CA SER A 209 -5.09 -13.06 -23.38
C SER A 209 -3.66 -12.54 -23.62
N SER A 210 -2.66 -13.19 -23.03
CA SER A 210 -1.26 -12.77 -23.22
C SER A 210 -0.77 -12.98 -24.66
N LEU A 211 0.13 -12.13 -25.15
CA LEU A 211 0.81 -12.37 -26.42
C LEU A 211 2.04 -13.26 -26.22
N ILE A 212 2.26 -14.16 -27.17
CA ILE A 212 3.44 -15.03 -27.21
C ILE A 212 4.45 -14.50 -28.22
N ARG A 213 5.72 -14.52 -27.84
CA ARG A 213 6.85 -14.26 -28.73
C ARG A 213 7.04 -15.42 -29.69
N ARG A 214 7.16 -15.14 -30.98
CA ARG A 214 7.51 -16.08 -32.04
C ARG A 214 8.66 -15.55 -32.88
N THR A 215 9.69 -16.37 -32.99
CA THR A 215 10.78 -16.16 -33.92
C THR A 215 10.45 -16.80 -35.26
N VAL A 216 10.56 -16.03 -36.34
CA VAL A 216 10.46 -16.50 -37.71
C VAL A 216 11.86 -16.41 -38.32
N LYS A 217 12.41 -17.55 -38.74
CA LYS A 217 13.71 -17.63 -39.41
C LYS A 217 13.48 -17.79 -40.91
N TYR A 218 14.05 -16.90 -41.72
CA TYR A 218 14.02 -17.00 -43.17
C TYR A 218 15.41 -16.69 -43.74
N LYS A 219 16.03 -17.70 -44.38
CA LYS A 219 17.45 -17.65 -44.80
C LYS A 219 18.35 -17.26 -43.62
N GLU A 220 19.16 -16.21 -43.77
CA GLU A 220 20.03 -15.66 -42.72
C GLU A 220 19.36 -14.60 -41.84
N ARG A 221 18.07 -14.31 -42.04
CA ARG A 221 17.34 -13.30 -41.26
C ARG A 221 16.47 -13.96 -40.19
N GLU A 222 16.58 -13.43 -38.98
CA GLU A 222 15.74 -13.78 -37.84
C GLU A 222 14.87 -12.58 -37.48
N GLU A 223 13.55 -12.69 -37.67
CA GLU A 223 12.59 -11.66 -37.26
C GLU A 223 11.72 -12.18 -36.11
N VAL A 224 11.37 -11.28 -35.19
CA VAL A 224 10.59 -11.61 -34.00
C VAL A 224 9.26 -10.88 -34.02
N PHE A 225 8.21 -11.63 -33.76
CA PHE A 225 6.84 -11.14 -33.71
C PHE A 225 6.16 -11.55 -32.41
N TYR A 226 5.29 -10.69 -31.88
CA TYR A 226 4.36 -11.05 -30.83
C TYR A 226 2.98 -11.33 -31.43
N ILE A 227 2.38 -12.47 -31.07
CA ILE A 227 1.10 -12.92 -31.58
C ILE A 227 0.13 -13.24 -30.43
N CYS A 228 -1.16 -13.02 -30.62
CA CYS A 228 -2.17 -13.39 -29.64
C CYS A 228 -2.15 -14.90 -29.35
N SER A 229 -1.96 -15.29 -28.08
CA SER A 229 -1.87 -16.70 -27.69
C SER A 229 -3.16 -17.48 -27.93
N LYS A 230 -4.31 -16.85 -27.67
CA LYS A 230 -5.64 -17.45 -27.80
C LYS A 230 -5.99 -17.69 -29.28
N TYR A 231 -5.71 -16.72 -30.14
CA TYR A 231 -5.78 -16.94 -31.59
C TYR A 231 -4.88 -18.08 -32.05
N ASN A 232 -3.63 -18.12 -31.56
CA ASN A 232 -2.67 -19.13 -31.98
C ASN A 232 -3.05 -20.56 -31.55
N LYS A 233 -3.73 -20.75 -30.41
CA LYS A 233 -4.12 -22.07 -29.91
C LYS A 233 -5.51 -22.50 -30.39
N GLU A 234 -6.48 -21.60 -30.30
CA GLU A 234 -7.91 -21.90 -30.43
C GLU A 234 -8.57 -21.17 -31.61
N LYS A 235 -7.86 -20.22 -32.25
CA LYS A 235 -8.40 -19.35 -33.32
C LYS A 235 -9.66 -18.56 -32.95
N SER A 236 -9.93 -18.38 -31.66
CA SER A 236 -11.12 -17.72 -31.11
C SER A 236 -11.00 -16.20 -30.96
N CYS A 237 -9.93 -15.60 -31.48
CA CYS A 237 -9.67 -14.15 -31.50
C CYS A 237 -9.29 -13.72 -32.93
N SER A 238 -9.02 -12.44 -33.19
CA SER A 238 -8.55 -11.98 -34.50
C SER A 238 -7.07 -12.26 -34.73
N ARG A 239 -6.68 -12.34 -36.01
CA ARG A 239 -5.28 -12.53 -36.41
C ARG A 239 -4.56 -11.20 -36.40
N HIS A 240 -3.83 -10.90 -35.32
CA HIS A 240 -2.93 -9.75 -35.30
C HIS A 240 -1.55 -10.12 -34.75
N SER A 241 -0.56 -9.37 -35.21
CA SER A 241 0.83 -9.52 -34.83
C SER A 241 1.56 -8.20 -34.92
N ILE A 242 2.53 -7.99 -34.04
CA ILE A 242 3.42 -6.83 -34.06
C ILE A 242 4.87 -7.28 -34.06
N LYS A 243 5.72 -6.56 -34.82
CA LYS A 243 7.18 -6.78 -34.84
C LYS A 243 7.80 -6.27 -33.54
N GLU A 244 8.78 -7.00 -33.01
CA GLU A 244 9.50 -6.65 -31.78
C GLU A 244 10.13 -5.26 -31.87
N GLU A 245 10.87 -4.97 -32.95
CA GLU A 245 11.51 -3.66 -33.17
C GLU A 245 10.51 -2.50 -33.20
N THR A 246 9.35 -2.70 -33.82
CA THR A 246 8.29 -1.69 -33.90
C THR A 246 7.71 -1.42 -32.52
N LEU A 247 7.48 -2.48 -31.74
CA LEU A 247 6.97 -2.35 -30.37
C LEU A 247 7.98 -1.65 -29.46
N ILE A 248 9.27 -2.04 -29.52
CA ILE A 248 10.33 -1.39 -28.74
C ILE A 248 10.37 0.10 -29.04
N LYS A 249 10.39 0.51 -30.31
CA LYS A 249 10.40 1.94 -30.70
C LYS A 249 9.16 2.69 -30.21
N ALA A 250 7.98 2.09 -30.34
CA ALA A 250 6.73 2.71 -29.92
C ALA A 250 6.65 2.89 -28.39
N VAL A 251 6.92 1.82 -27.64
CA VAL A 251 6.96 1.87 -26.16
C VAL A 251 8.04 2.82 -25.70
N SER A 252 9.17 2.91 -26.41
CA SER A 252 10.22 3.88 -26.08
C SER A 252 9.76 5.31 -26.14
N LYS A 253 9.01 5.65 -27.19
CA LYS A 253 8.45 6.99 -27.34
C LYS A 253 7.44 7.28 -26.23
N ILE A 254 6.59 6.31 -25.91
CA ILE A 254 5.58 6.44 -24.85
C ILE A 254 6.23 6.66 -23.48
N ILE A 255 7.26 5.87 -23.12
CA ILE A 255 7.99 6.03 -21.86
C ILE A 255 8.67 7.41 -21.78
N LYS A 256 9.33 7.87 -22.85
CA LYS A 256 9.96 9.19 -22.88
C LYS A 256 8.93 10.31 -22.65
N SER A 257 7.82 10.28 -23.38
CA SER A 257 6.73 11.25 -23.19
C SER A 257 6.12 11.19 -21.79
N TYR A 258 6.02 10.00 -21.21
CA TYR A 258 5.56 9.82 -19.84
C TYR A 258 6.53 10.45 -18.83
N ILE A 259 7.84 10.22 -18.96
CA ILE A 259 8.86 10.82 -18.07
C ILE A 259 8.82 12.36 -18.17
N GLU A 260 8.78 12.92 -19.38
CA GLU A 260 8.67 14.37 -19.59
C GLU A 260 7.39 14.97 -18.99
N PHE A 261 6.27 14.26 -19.10
CA PHE A 261 5.00 14.66 -18.49
C PHE A 261 5.10 14.71 -16.97
N ASN A 262 5.68 13.66 -16.37
CA ASN A 262 5.90 13.56 -14.93
C ASN A 262 6.79 14.69 -14.39
N GLU A 263 7.86 15.05 -15.10
CA GLU A 263 8.74 16.15 -14.71
C GLU A 263 8.01 17.51 -14.66
N LYS A 264 7.16 17.77 -15.65
CA LYS A 264 6.30 18.97 -15.69
C LYS A 264 5.25 18.98 -14.57
N LEU A 265 4.79 17.80 -14.17
CA LEU A 265 3.86 17.66 -13.05
C LEU A 265 4.58 17.88 -11.72
N TYR A 266 5.77 17.30 -11.55
CA TYR A 266 6.58 17.42 -10.36
C TYR A 266 6.95 18.87 -10.03
N SER A 267 7.44 19.60 -11.04
CA SER A 267 7.78 21.02 -10.90
C SER A 267 6.58 21.87 -10.45
N LYS A 268 5.36 21.51 -10.87
CA LYS A 268 4.13 22.15 -10.37
C LYS A 268 3.79 21.72 -8.96
N VAL A 269 3.97 20.45 -8.62
CA VAL A 269 3.68 19.90 -7.28
C VAL A 269 4.66 20.42 -6.23
N GLN A 270 5.94 20.65 -6.57
CA GLN A 270 6.90 21.29 -5.65
C GLN A 270 6.50 22.72 -5.26
N LEU A 271 5.77 23.43 -6.14
CA LEU A 271 5.26 24.78 -5.86
C LEU A 271 3.99 24.75 -4.99
N ILE A 272 3.34 23.59 -4.86
CA ILE A 272 2.18 23.42 -3.98
C ILE A 272 2.71 23.27 -2.55
N ASP A 273 2.51 24.31 -1.77
CA ASP A 273 2.78 24.33 -0.33
C ASP A 273 1.76 23.43 0.38
N ILE A 274 2.12 22.16 0.56
CA ILE A 274 1.25 21.11 1.13
C ILE A 274 0.78 21.46 2.53
N ASP A 275 1.59 22.20 3.30
CA ASP A 275 1.20 22.69 4.62
C ASP A 275 0.13 23.79 4.58
N LYS A 276 -0.03 24.51 3.46
CA LYS A 276 -1.16 25.44 3.27
C LYS A 276 -2.45 24.73 2.90
N ASN A 277 -2.38 23.71 2.03
CA ASN A 277 -3.56 22.96 1.59
C ASN A 277 -4.08 21.95 2.60
N LEU A 278 -3.24 21.49 3.52
CA LEU A 278 -3.65 20.59 4.60
C LEU A 278 -4.27 21.33 5.80
N LYS A 279 -4.22 22.66 5.87
CA LYS A 279 -4.81 23.41 7.00
C LYS A 279 -6.33 23.34 6.98
N ASP A 280 -6.88 22.41 7.74
CA ASP A 280 -8.31 22.38 8.04
C ASP A 280 -8.66 23.52 9.01
N ASN A 281 -9.25 24.59 8.47
CA ASN A 281 -9.68 25.75 9.26
C ASN A 281 -10.76 25.41 10.31
N GLN A 282 -11.44 24.26 10.19
CA GLN A 282 -12.46 23.82 11.15
C GLN A 282 -11.86 23.06 12.34
N LEU A 283 -10.69 22.45 12.20
CA LEU A 283 -10.02 21.71 13.27
C LEU A 283 -9.68 22.59 14.50
N PRO A 284 -9.11 23.81 14.37
CA PRO A 284 -8.89 24.68 15.52
C PRO A 284 -10.20 25.18 16.16
N ILE A 285 -11.28 25.30 15.38
CA ILE A 285 -12.61 25.68 15.89
C ILE A 285 -13.15 24.57 16.79
N LEU A 286 -13.14 23.32 16.32
CA LEU A 286 -13.57 22.15 17.08
C LEU A 286 -12.74 21.94 18.34
N LYS A 287 -11.42 22.12 18.27
CA LYS A 287 -10.54 22.05 19.45
C LYS A 287 -10.88 23.12 20.50
N ARG A 288 -11.20 24.33 20.05
CA ARG A 288 -11.62 25.42 20.96
C ARG A 288 -12.98 25.11 21.60
N GLU A 289 -13.93 24.58 20.83
CA GLU A 289 -15.25 24.18 21.35
C GLU A 289 -15.14 23.03 22.36
N LYS A 290 -14.24 22.07 22.11
CA LYS A 290 -13.92 21.01 23.07
C LYS A 290 -13.37 21.59 24.38
N ALA A 291 -12.35 22.44 24.31
CA ALA A 291 -11.75 23.05 25.50
C ALA A 291 -12.77 23.83 26.34
N MET A 292 -13.65 24.60 25.68
CA MET A 292 -14.73 25.32 26.35
C MET A 292 -15.75 24.38 27.02
N THR A 293 -16.05 23.23 26.40
CA THR A 293 -16.96 22.23 26.98
C THR A 293 -16.31 21.48 28.15
N GLU A 294 -15.00 21.24 28.12
CA GLU A 294 -14.24 20.65 29.25
C GLU A 294 -14.18 21.60 30.45
N GLU A 295 -14.05 22.90 30.18
CA GLU A 295 -14.08 23.95 31.22
C GLU A 295 -15.46 24.02 31.89
N LEU A 296 -16.54 24.03 31.10
CA LEU A 296 -17.93 23.96 31.61
C LEU A 296 -18.22 22.69 32.43
N LEU A 297 -17.65 21.55 32.01
CA LEU A 297 -17.79 20.31 32.76
C LEU A 297 -17.03 20.36 34.10
N SER A 298 -15.89 21.06 34.13
CA SER A 298 -15.07 21.23 35.33
C SER A 298 -15.71 22.21 36.32
N SER A 299 -16.33 23.29 35.83
CA SER A 299 -17.05 24.26 36.67
C SER A 299 -18.32 23.67 37.29
N LEU A 300 -18.95 22.70 36.63
CA LEU A 300 -20.19 22.06 37.08
C LEU A 300 -20.14 21.51 38.52
N TYR A 301 -18.96 21.03 38.94
CA TYR A 301 -18.79 20.52 40.30
C TYR A 301 -18.76 21.65 41.35
N LEU A 302 -18.22 22.81 40.98
CA LEU A 302 -18.24 23.99 41.84
C LEU A 302 -19.66 24.54 41.98
N ASP A 303 -20.41 24.60 40.87
CA ASP A 303 -21.81 25.05 40.86
C ASP A 303 -22.70 24.17 41.76
N LEU A 304 -22.46 22.85 41.79
CA LEU A 304 -23.14 21.93 42.70
C LEU A 304 -22.74 22.17 44.18
N LYS A 305 -21.46 22.47 44.42
CA LYS A 305 -20.94 22.72 45.78
C LYS A 305 -21.46 24.04 46.36
N GLU A 306 -21.69 25.03 45.49
CA GLU A 306 -22.24 26.35 45.84
C GLU A 306 -23.78 26.37 45.87
N ASP A 307 -24.44 25.20 45.76
CA ASP A 307 -25.91 25.05 45.69
C ASP A 307 -26.59 25.89 44.58
N VAL A 308 -25.83 26.23 43.53
CA VAL A 308 -26.33 26.97 42.35
C VAL A 308 -27.20 26.06 41.47
N ILE A 309 -26.92 24.75 41.47
CA ILE A 309 -27.65 23.73 40.71
C ILE A 309 -28.02 22.53 41.59
N SER A 310 -29.19 21.95 41.33
CA SER A 310 -29.63 20.72 42.00
C SER A 310 -28.83 19.49 41.55
N LYS A 311 -28.93 18.40 42.31
CA LYS A 311 -28.27 17.14 41.98
C LYS A 311 -28.79 16.54 40.67
N GLU A 312 -30.08 16.71 40.40
CA GLU A 312 -30.75 16.25 39.18
C GLU A 312 -30.27 17.05 37.96
N GLU A 313 -30.15 18.38 38.09
CA GLU A 313 -29.62 19.26 37.04
C GLU A 313 -28.14 18.98 36.77
N TYR A 314 -27.33 18.76 37.81
CA TYR A 314 -25.93 18.35 37.68
C TYR A 314 -25.79 17.06 36.86
N GLN A 315 -26.61 16.03 37.15
CA GLN A 315 -26.58 14.78 36.39
C GLN A 315 -26.95 14.99 34.91
N LEU A 316 -27.96 15.83 34.64
CA LEU A 316 -28.41 16.15 33.29
C LEU A 316 -27.32 16.91 32.50
N PHE A 317 -26.76 17.98 33.07
CA PHE A 317 -25.72 18.76 32.41
C PHE A 317 -24.43 17.96 32.22
N ARG A 318 -24.02 17.19 33.23
CA ARG A 318 -22.87 16.29 33.12
C ARG A 318 -23.04 15.30 31.97
N LYS A 319 -24.23 14.70 31.85
CA LYS A 319 -24.55 13.79 30.74
C LYS A 319 -24.45 14.51 29.38
N ASN A 320 -25.07 15.67 29.26
CA ASN A 320 -25.08 16.45 28.00
C ASN A 320 -23.67 16.89 27.58
N TYR A 321 -22.86 17.39 28.51
CA TYR A 321 -21.48 17.79 28.22
C TYR A 321 -20.60 16.59 27.88
N THR A 322 -20.79 15.46 28.56
CA THR A 322 -20.06 14.22 28.22
C THR A 322 -20.42 13.73 26.82
N GLU A 323 -21.70 13.71 26.46
CA GLU A 323 -22.15 13.35 25.10
C GLU A 323 -21.68 14.35 24.03
N LYS A 324 -21.57 15.63 24.37
CA LYS A 324 -21.02 16.65 23.48
C LYS A 324 -19.52 16.42 23.26
N LEU A 325 -18.77 16.11 24.32
CA LEU A 325 -17.34 15.81 24.24
C LEU A 325 -17.07 14.57 23.39
N THR A 326 -17.85 13.48 23.54
CA THR A 326 -17.67 12.28 22.72
C THR A 326 -17.88 12.58 21.24
N LYS A 327 -18.92 13.35 20.87
CA LYS A 327 -19.17 13.76 19.47
C LYS A 327 -18.07 14.66 18.91
N LEU A 328 -17.55 15.58 19.72
CA LEU A 328 -16.44 16.46 19.33
C LEU A 328 -15.15 15.65 19.12
N ASP A 329 -14.88 14.67 19.99
CA ASP A 329 -13.72 13.79 19.87
C ASP A 329 -13.78 12.92 18.62
N GLU A 330 -14.92 12.27 18.36
CA GLU A 330 -15.14 11.51 17.13
C GLU A 330 -14.93 12.37 15.87
N SER A 331 -15.42 13.61 15.89
CA SER A 331 -15.28 14.56 14.77
C SER A 331 -13.83 15.02 14.56
N ILE A 332 -13.10 15.28 15.65
CA ILE A 332 -11.68 15.66 15.60
C ILE A 332 -10.84 14.48 15.11
N GLU A 333 -11.07 13.27 15.63
CA GLU A 333 -10.36 12.06 15.22
C GLU A 333 -10.59 11.75 13.74
N TYR A 334 -11.84 11.84 13.27
CA TYR A 334 -12.18 11.67 11.86
C TYR A 334 -11.41 12.65 10.95
N ARG A 335 -11.35 13.93 11.33
CA ARG A 335 -10.65 14.97 10.55
C ARG A 335 -9.14 14.79 10.56
N LEU A 336 -8.55 14.47 11.72
CA LEU A 336 -7.12 14.18 11.85
C LEU A 336 -6.73 12.98 10.98
N LYS A 337 -7.51 11.89 11.05
CA LYS A 337 -7.29 10.70 10.23
C LYS A 337 -7.38 11.00 8.74
N LYS A 338 -8.36 11.80 8.32
CA LYS A 338 -8.49 12.24 6.91
C LYS A 338 -7.31 13.10 6.45
N GLN A 339 -6.78 13.96 7.33
CA GLN A 339 -5.61 14.79 7.04
C GLN A 339 -4.35 13.93 6.93
N GLU A 340 -4.17 12.97 7.83
CA GLU A 340 -3.07 12.01 7.82
C GLU A 340 -3.12 11.07 6.61
N ASP A 341 -4.30 10.57 6.24
CA ASP A 341 -4.51 9.78 5.01
C ASP A 341 -4.17 10.58 3.75
N THR A 342 -4.59 11.85 3.70
CA THR A 342 -4.27 12.74 2.57
C THR A 342 -2.77 13.02 2.50
N LYS A 343 -2.13 13.31 3.64
CA LYS A 343 -0.68 13.51 3.73
C LYS A 343 0.10 12.26 3.33
N GLY A 344 -0.30 11.10 3.82
CA GLY A 344 0.30 9.81 3.46
C GLY A 344 0.18 9.50 1.97
N LYS A 345 -0.94 9.84 1.33
CA LYS A 345 -1.10 9.76 -0.13
C LYS A 345 -0.15 10.71 -0.84
N ILE A 346 -0.03 11.96 -0.40
CA ILE A 346 0.88 12.95 -1.00
C ILE A 346 2.35 12.55 -0.85
N ASP A 347 2.77 12.09 0.32
CA ASP A 347 4.16 11.73 0.59
C ASP A 347 4.58 10.47 -0.18
N LYS A 348 3.71 9.44 -0.22
CA LYS A 348 3.87 8.31 -1.16
C LYS A 348 3.97 8.82 -2.60
N ASN A 349 3.15 9.80 -2.94
CA ASN A 349 3.10 10.36 -4.27
C ASN A 349 4.36 11.17 -4.65
N LYS A 350 5.06 11.74 -3.68
CA LYS A 350 6.34 12.44 -3.92
C LYS A 350 7.50 11.47 -4.09
N SER A 351 7.53 10.40 -3.28
CA SER A 351 8.61 9.41 -3.33
C SER A 351 8.72 8.78 -4.71
N TRP A 352 7.59 8.35 -5.30
CA TRP A 352 7.61 7.73 -6.63
C TRP A 352 8.11 8.68 -7.73
N ILE A 353 7.80 9.99 -7.64
CA ILE A 353 8.27 10.95 -8.65
C ILE A 353 9.78 11.13 -8.59
N ILE A 354 10.35 11.12 -7.37
CA ILE A 354 11.80 11.15 -7.17
C ILE A 354 12.45 9.90 -7.78
N ASP A 355 11.80 8.74 -7.65
CA ASP A 355 12.29 7.50 -8.23
C ASP A 355 12.19 7.47 -9.77
N ILE A 356 11.18 8.10 -10.39
CA ILE A 356 11.10 8.24 -11.86
C ILE A 356 12.27 9.08 -12.41
N ASN A 357 12.67 10.15 -11.72
CA ASN A 357 13.81 10.97 -12.13
C ASN A 357 15.13 10.19 -12.15
N ARG A 358 15.24 9.07 -11.41
CA ARG A 358 16.42 8.18 -11.46
C ARG A 358 16.60 7.53 -12.84
N TYR A 359 15.53 7.37 -13.60
CA TYR A 359 15.53 6.73 -14.93
C TYR A 359 15.67 7.73 -16.09
N LYS A 360 15.92 9.01 -15.79
CA LYS A 360 16.02 10.12 -16.76
C LYS A 360 17.13 9.96 -17.80
N ASN A 361 18.22 9.29 -17.45
CA ASN A 361 19.43 9.19 -18.30
C ASN A 361 19.56 7.89 -19.08
N LEU A 362 18.49 7.08 -19.18
CA LEU A 362 18.56 5.84 -19.92
C LEU A 362 18.57 6.11 -21.43
N SER A 363 19.74 5.93 -22.05
CA SER A 363 19.92 6.03 -23.49
C SER A 363 19.15 4.94 -24.25
N GLU A 364 19.02 3.76 -23.63
CA GLU A 364 18.28 2.59 -24.14
C GLU A 364 17.35 2.03 -23.06
N ILE A 365 16.27 1.39 -23.51
CA ILE A 365 15.27 0.82 -22.62
C ILE A 365 15.73 -0.54 -22.16
N ASP A 366 16.16 -0.59 -20.91
CA ASP A 366 16.42 -1.84 -20.23
C ASP A 366 15.12 -2.44 -19.67
N ARG A 367 15.10 -3.76 -19.58
CA ARG A 367 13.98 -4.52 -19.02
C ARG A 367 13.61 -4.07 -17.61
N LEU A 368 14.59 -3.77 -16.75
CA LEU A 368 14.31 -3.31 -15.39
C LEU A 368 13.47 -2.03 -15.40
N SER A 369 13.83 -1.08 -16.27
CA SER A 369 13.11 0.19 -16.41
C SER A 369 11.68 -0.02 -16.92
N VAL A 370 11.49 -0.94 -17.87
CA VAL A 370 10.14 -1.29 -18.36
C VAL A 370 9.30 -1.89 -17.25
N VAL A 371 9.82 -2.89 -16.53
CA VAL A 371 9.08 -3.61 -15.48
C VAL A 371 8.71 -2.69 -14.31
N LEU A 372 9.57 -1.71 -14.00
CA LEU A 372 9.32 -0.75 -12.94
C LEU A 372 8.28 0.31 -13.30
N LEU A 373 8.24 0.73 -14.57
CA LEU A 373 7.31 1.78 -15.01
C LEU A 373 5.96 1.20 -15.50
N ILE A 374 5.98 0.09 -16.23
CA ILE A 374 4.84 -0.45 -16.97
C ILE A 374 4.26 -1.67 -16.26
N ASP A 375 2.95 -1.62 -16.06
CA ASP A 375 2.17 -2.76 -15.59
C ASP A 375 1.81 -3.68 -16.77
N LYS A 376 1.12 -3.15 -17.78
CA LYS A 376 0.62 -3.93 -18.92
C LYS A 376 0.69 -3.13 -20.21
N ILE A 377 0.91 -3.83 -21.31
CA ILE A 377 0.88 -3.30 -22.66
C ILE A 377 -0.20 -4.07 -23.42
N PHE A 378 -1.24 -3.36 -23.83
CA PHE A 378 -2.32 -3.88 -24.64
C PHE A 378 -2.06 -3.58 -26.11
N ILE A 379 -2.15 -4.62 -26.94
CA ILE A 379 -2.03 -4.53 -28.38
C ILE A 379 -3.35 -4.95 -28.98
N SER A 380 -3.88 -4.12 -29.86
CA SER A 380 -5.12 -4.36 -30.59
C SER A 380 -4.89 -4.94 -31.98
N GLU A 381 -5.98 -5.27 -32.65
CA GLU A 381 -5.99 -5.74 -34.04
C GLU A 381 -5.47 -4.70 -35.04
N ASP A 382 -5.82 -3.43 -34.86
CA ASP A 382 -5.35 -2.31 -35.67
C ASP A 382 -3.91 -1.86 -35.34
N LYS A 383 -3.21 -2.63 -34.49
CA LYS A 383 -1.85 -2.37 -33.99
C LYS A 383 -1.73 -1.08 -33.18
N THR A 384 -2.83 -0.58 -32.61
CA THR A 384 -2.75 0.44 -31.57
C THR A 384 -2.15 -0.15 -30.30
N ILE A 385 -1.31 0.65 -29.64
CA ILE A 385 -0.57 0.25 -28.45
C ILE A 385 -1.07 1.11 -27.30
N ASP A 386 -1.55 0.46 -26.26
CA ASP A 386 -2.12 1.09 -25.07
C ASP A 386 -1.33 0.60 -23.86
N VAL A 387 -0.71 1.51 -23.12
CA VAL A 387 0.25 1.21 -22.05
C VAL A 387 -0.34 1.63 -20.72
N ARG A 388 -0.48 0.67 -19.80
CA ARG A 388 -0.84 0.90 -18.41
C ARG A 388 0.43 0.95 -17.56
N PHE A 389 0.64 2.05 -16.86
CA PHE A 389 1.76 2.25 -15.92
C PHE A 389 1.42 1.72 -14.52
N ASN A 390 2.44 1.33 -13.75
CA ASN A 390 2.27 0.81 -12.38
C ASN A 390 1.65 1.86 -11.42
N HIS A 391 1.91 3.15 -11.65
CA HIS A 391 1.48 4.26 -10.78
C HIS A 391 0.41 5.16 -11.42
N ALA A 392 -0.46 4.61 -12.28
CA ALA A 392 -1.42 5.41 -13.03
C ALA A 392 -2.48 6.08 -12.12
N GLU A 393 -2.86 5.45 -11.00
CA GLU A 393 -3.86 5.97 -10.06
C GLU A 393 -3.30 7.09 -9.18
N GLU A 394 -2.05 6.95 -8.74
CA GLU A 394 -1.34 7.97 -7.98
C GLU A 394 -1.14 9.25 -8.81
N LEU A 395 -0.91 9.06 -10.11
CA LEU A 395 -0.79 10.13 -11.09
C LEU A 395 -2.11 10.87 -11.35
N SER A 396 -3.21 10.14 -11.53
CA SER A 396 -4.51 10.78 -11.74
C SER A 396 -4.93 11.60 -10.52
N LEU A 397 -4.68 11.09 -9.31
CA LEU A 397 -4.86 11.82 -8.06
C LEU A 397 -4.06 13.13 -8.03
N LEU A 398 -2.78 13.10 -8.40
CA LEU A 398 -1.96 14.32 -8.45
C LEU A 398 -2.44 15.32 -9.50
N GLU A 399 -2.85 14.84 -10.67
CA GLU A 399 -3.48 15.71 -11.67
C GLU A 399 -4.74 16.40 -11.14
N GLU A 400 -5.63 15.65 -10.47
CA GLU A 400 -6.84 16.20 -9.86
C GLU A 400 -6.50 17.26 -8.80
N MET A 401 -5.52 16.97 -7.94
CA MET A 401 -5.07 17.93 -6.93
C MET A 401 -4.50 19.21 -7.55
N THR A 402 -3.65 19.10 -8.58
CA THR A 402 -3.12 20.29 -9.26
C THR A 402 -4.20 21.08 -10.02
N LYS A 403 -5.25 20.41 -10.52
CA LYS A 403 -6.41 21.07 -11.15
C LYS A 403 -7.25 21.78 -10.09
N ALA A 404 -7.53 21.13 -8.96
CA ALA A 404 -8.30 21.66 -7.83
C ALA A 404 -7.68 22.95 -7.30
N ASP A 405 -6.36 22.97 -7.04
CA ASP A 405 -5.62 24.16 -6.62
C ASP A 405 -5.72 25.31 -7.61
N ARG A 406 -5.74 25.00 -8.91
CA ARG A 406 -5.89 26.01 -9.97
C ARG A 406 -7.30 26.62 -9.97
N THR A 407 -8.32 25.82 -9.67
CA THR A 407 -9.71 26.30 -9.47
C THR A 407 -9.83 27.11 -8.19
N GLU A 408 -9.22 26.69 -7.08
CA GLU A 408 -9.24 27.45 -5.82
C GLU A 408 -8.47 28.77 -5.95
N LEU A 409 -7.32 28.80 -6.61
CA LEU A 409 -6.63 30.06 -6.93
C LEU A 409 -7.49 30.96 -7.81
N LYS A 410 -8.11 30.43 -8.86
CA LYS A 410 -9.00 31.20 -9.75
C LYS A 410 -10.22 31.73 -9.00
N ASN A 411 -10.82 30.93 -8.13
CA ASN A 411 -11.96 31.32 -7.30
C ASN A 411 -11.55 32.36 -6.25
N ASN A 412 -10.40 32.20 -5.60
CA ASN A 412 -9.86 33.18 -4.65
C ASN A 412 -9.47 34.50 -5.32
N ILE A 413 -8.98 34.47 -6.56
CA ILE A 413 -8.73 35.66 -7.37
C ILE A 413 -10.06 36.31 -7.81
N ALA A 414 -11.07 35.52 -8.18
CA ALA A 414 -12.40 36.00 -8.53
C ALA A 414 -13.11 36.64 -7.32
N ILE A 415 -13.00 36.03 -6.14
CA ILE A 415 -13.51 36.54 -4.86
C ILE A 415 -12.76 37.82 -4.45
N LYS A 416 -11.43 37.87 -4.59
CA LYS A 416 -10.67 39.11 -4.36
C LYS A 416 -11.08 40.22 -5.34
N LYS A 417 -11.32 39.89 -6.61
CA LYS A 417 -11.82 40.87 -7.60
C LYS A 417 -13.22 41.38 -7.26
N SER A 418 -14.13 40.52 -6.80
CA SER A 418 -15.50 40.92 -6.40
C SER A 418 -15.54 41.74 -5.10
N ILE A 419 -14.62 41.48 -4.17
CA ILE A 419 -14.46 42.29 -2.94
C ILE A 419 -13.87 43.68 -3.26
N VAL A 420 -12.96 43.77 -4.23
CA VAL A 420 -12.37 45.06 -4.67
C VAL A 420 -13.38 45.91 -5.45
N THR A 421 -14.23 45.32 -6.29
CA THR A 421 -15.32 46.06 -6.95
C THR A 421 -16.39 46.52 -5.97
N ASN A 422 -16.76 45.72 -4.97
CA ASN A 422 -17.72 46.15 -3.93
C ASN A 422 -17.16 47.23 -2.98
N ARG A 423 -15.84 47.31 -2.79
CA ARG A 423 -15.22 48.43 -2.03
C ARG A 423 -15.19 49.74 -2.81
N ARG A 424 -15.14 49.71 -4.15
CA ARG A 424 -15.22 50.94 -4.97
C ARG A 424 -16.62 51.56 -5.03
N LEU A 425 -17.68 50.81 -4.71
CA LEU A 425 -19.07 51.30 -4.71
C LEU A 425 -19.51 51.90 -3.35
N LYS A 426 -18.67 51.88 -2.31
CA LYS A 426 -18.98 52.41 -0.96
C LYS A 426 -18.13 53.60 -0.53
N ALA A 427 -17.79 54.50 -1.45
CA ALA A 427 -17.21 55.80 -1.12
C ALA A 427 -18.02 56.91 -1.78
N THR A 428 -19.00 57.44 -1.06
CA THR A 428 -19.62 58.74 -1.31
C THR A 428 -19.08 59.76 -0.30
N PRO A 429 -19.04 61.05 -0.65
CA PRO A 429 -19.23 62.10 0.35
C PRO A 429 -20.46 62.98 0.03
N THR A 430 -21.38 62.97 1.00
CA THR A 430 -22.12 64.07 1.65
C THR A 430 -22.30 65.45 0.96
N VAL A 431 -23.58 65.79 0.72
CA VAL A 431 -24.37 67.04 0.97
C VAL A 431 -23.92 68.39 0.38
N THR A 432 -24.82 69.05 -0.39
CA THR A 432 -25.19 70.49 -0.27
C THR A 432 -26.57 70.77 -0.92
N VAL A 433 -27.27 71.75 -0.37
CA VAL A 433 -28.70 72.17 -0.45
C VAL A 433 -29.03 73.06 -1.68
N MET A 434 -30.23 72.93 -2.28
CA MET A 434 -31.24 74.00 -2.50
C MET A 434 -32.31 73.72 -3.59
N ASN A 435 -33.57 73.75 -3.14
CA ASN A 435 -34.79 74.36 -3.68
C ASN A 435 -35.31 74.17 -5.14
N LYS A 436 -36.63 73.88 -5.14
CA LYS A 436 -37.74 74.46 -5.93
C LYS A 436 -38.25 73.75 -7.20
N SER A 437 -39.46 73.19 -7.04
CA SER A 437 -40.69 73.47 -7.82
C SER A 437 -41.32 72.33 -8.64
N LEU A 438 -42.58 72.04 -8.27
CA LEU A 438 -43.77 71.91 -9.13
C LEU A 438 -44.07 70.58 -9.90
N VAL A 439 -45.25 70.04 -9.54
CA VAL A 439 -46.36 69.53 -10.41
C VAL A 439 -46.51 68.01 -10.59
N SER A 440 -47.59 67.49 -9.96
CA SER A 440 -48.70 66.59 -10.43
C SER A 440 -48.35 65.37 -11.32
N ALA A 441 -49.05 64.23 -11.37
CA ALA A 441 -50.34 63.73 -10.91
C ALA A 441 -50.33 62.19 -11.13
N GLU A 442 -51.39 61.50 -10.64
CA GLU A 442 -51.95 60.22 -11.15
C GLU A 442 -51.16 58.92 -10.81
N SER A 443 -51.66 58.05 -9.93
CA SER A 443 -52.70 56.99 -10.13
C SER A 443 -52.23 55.95 -11.16
N GLU A 444 -52.14 54.64 -10.92
CA GLU A 444 -53.17 53.65 -10.58
C GLU A 444 -52.46 52.29 -10.34
N VAL A 445 -52.88 51.51 -9.35
CA VAL A 445 -53.61 50.22 -9.48
C VAL A 445 -52.80 49.01 -9.96
N CYS A 446 -52.68 48.07 -9.01
CA CYS A 446 -52.83 46.61 -9.02
C CYS A 446 -52.63 45.71 -10.27
N TYR A 447 -52.27 44.47 -9.88
CA TYR A 447 -52.53 43.15 -10.47
C TYR A 447 -51.53 42.53 -11.44
N GLY A 448 -51.13 41.30 -11.08
CA GLY A 448 -50.32 40.37 -11.85
C GLY A 448 -49.59 39.41 -10.94
#